data_AF-A0A960B6N0-F1
#
_entry.id   AF-A0A960B6N0-F1
#
_cell.length_a   1.000
_cell.length_b   1.000
_cell.length_c   1.000
_cell.angle_alpha   90.00
_cell.angle_beta   90.00
_cell.angle_gamma   90.00
#
_symmetry.space_group_name_H-M   'P 1'
#
loop_
_entity.id
_entity.type
_entity.pdbx_description
1 polymer ?
#
loop_
_entity_poly.entity_id
_entity_poly.type
_entity_poly.pdbx_seq_one_letter_code
_entity_poly.pdbx_strand_id
1 'polypeptide(L)'
;MTAHIVAMGGGGFSMSPFGAPTNLDRYLVELTGKSSPLVCFAPTASADDPQYINKFLLAYGTLGVRTMVLTLWEGGSAGSVARIADADLLLVGGGHTVNLMALWQAHGVDAAIRARHDAGDVVLAGVSAGGSCWYGGCITDSFGDFRAWRGGLGLVPGSFCPHFDGEAERAPAYTDAVAGGDLPGGYGADDGAGVHYVDGVPTNFIAEATGKRVYRVLPSDLPTASGVLVEPQQMTVL
;
A
#
# COMPACT_ATOMS: atom_id res chain seq x y z
N MET A 1 -17.24 6.80 12.63
CA MET A 1 -16.59 7.02 11.32
C MET A 1 -15.17 6.57 11.50
N THR A 2 -14.78 5.46 10.87
CA THR A 2 -13.46 4.84 11.00
C THR A 2 -12.69 5.04 9.71
N ALA A 3 -11.40 5.34 9.80
CA ALA A 3 -10.51 5.35 8.66
C ALA A 3 -9.71 4.03 8.66
N HIS A 4 -9.78 3.30 7.56
CA HIS A 4 -9.02 2.07 7.38
C HIS A 4 -7.82 2.34 6.48
N ILE A 5 -6.65 1.82 6.85
CA ILE A 5 -5.47 1.78 5.97
C ILE A 5 -5.01 0.34 5.84
N VAL A 6 -4.82 -0.15 4.61
CA VAL A 6 -4.32 -1.50 4.33
C VAL A 6 -3.06 -1.41 3.46
N ALA A 7 -1.92 -1.69 4.05
CA ALA A 7 -0.63 -1.71 3.35
C ALA A 7 -0.20 -3.15 3.07
N MET A 8 -0.03 -3.50 1.80
CA MET A 8 0.23 -4.87 1.36
C MET A 8 1.59 -4.97 0.64
N GLY A 9 2.28 -6.09 0.83
CA GLY A 9 3.59 -6.32 0.20
C GLY A 9 3.50 -6.39 -1.32
N GLY A 10 2.51 -7.13 -1.79
CA GLY A 10 2.09 -7.27 -3.17
C GLY A 10 0.78 -8.06 -3.19
N GLY A 11 0.44 -8.66 -4.32
CA GLY A 11 -0.76 -9.50 -4.44
C GLY A 11 -1.98 -8.74 -4.95
N GLY A 12 -3.16 -9.24 -4.60
CA GLY A 12 -4.42 -8.72 -5.16
C GLY A 12 -4.56 -9.02 -6.65
N PHE A 13 -5.50 -8.32 -7.28
CA PHE A 13 -5.75 -8.41 -8.72
C PHE A 13 -4.51 -8.14 -9.60
N SER A 14 -3.51 -7.45 -9.05
CA SER A 14 -2.31 -7.05 -9.78
C SER A 14 -1.45 -8.26 -10.21
N MET A 15 -1.38 -9.26 -9.32
CA MET A 15 -0.59 -10.49 -9.48
C MET A 15 -1.45 -11.72 -9.77
N SER A 16 -2.78 -11.57 -9.78
CA SER A 16 -3.66 -12.70 -10.04
C SER A 16 -3.61 -13.14 -11.51
N PRO A 17 -3.75 -14.45 -11.78
CA PRO A 17 -3.93 -14.95 -13.13
C PRO A 17 -5.15 -14.30 -13.78
N PHE A 18 -4.98 -13.80 -15.00
CA PHE A 18 -6.05 -13.20 -15.82
C PHE A 18 -6.78 -11.99 -15.19
N GLY A 19 -6.25 -11.38 -14.12
CA GLY A 19 -6.90 -10.24 -13.46
C GLY A 19 -8.19 -10.61 -12.72
N ALA A 20 -8.26 -11.82 -12.13
CA ALA A 20 -9.35 -12.19 -11.24
C ALA A 20 -9.19 -11.53 -9.86
N PRO A 21 -10.28 -11.14 -9.17
CA PRO A 21 -10.16 -10.63 -7.81
C PRO A 21 -9.76 -11.73 -6.82
N THR A 22 -8.85 -11.40 -5.92
CA THR A 22 -8.36 -12.29 -4.86
C THR A 22 -9.10 -12.05 -3.54
N ASN A 23 -8.72 -12.78 -2.49
CA ASN A 23 -9.30 -12.57 -1.16
C ASN A 23 -8.89 -11.23 -0.55
N LEU A 24 -7.72 -10.66 -0.92
CA LEU A 24 -7.39 -9.28 -0.55
C LEU A 24 -8.37 -8.29 -1.17
N ASP A 25 -8.66 -8.40 -2.48
CA ASP A 25 -9.58 -7.47 -3.14
C ASP A 25 -10.97 -7.50 -2.52
N ARG A 26 -11.50 -8.71 -2.23
CA ARG A 26 -12.80 -8.89 -1.56
C ARG A 26 -12.78 -8.26 -0.17
N TYR A 27 -11.72 -8.52 0.60
CA TYR A 27 -11.55 -7.96 1.94
C TYR A 27 -11.57 -6.43 1.93
N LEU A 28 -10.86 -5.79 0.99
CA LEU A 28 -10.86 -4.33 0.85
C LEU A 28 -12.25 -3.76 0.55
N VAL A 29 -13.03 -4.44 -0.30
CA VAL A 29 -14.41 -4.04 -0.61
C VAL A 29 -15.32 -4.24 0.61
N GLU A 30 -15.19 -5.35 1.32
CA GLU A 30 -15.97 -5.66 2.53
C GLU A 30 -15.73 -4.63 3.65
N LEU A 31 -14.49 -4.16 3.81
CA LEU A 31 -14.15 -3.12 4.78
C LEU A 31 -14.91 -1.80 4.56
N THR A 32 -15.39 -1.53 3.35
CA THR A 32 -16.21 -0.34 3.10
C THR A 32 -17.58 -0.41 3.78
N GLY A 33 -18.07 -1.62 4.09
CA GLY A 33 -19.42 -1.83 4.64
C GLY A 33 -20.57 -1.42 3.70
N LYS A 34 -20.27 -1.10 2.43
CA LYS A 34 -21.23 -0.57 1.46
C LYS A 34 -21.60 -1.63 0.43
N SER A 35 -22.84 -1.59 -0.05
CA SER A 35 -23.34 -2.54 -1.06
C SER A 35 -22.85 -2.25 -2.47
N SER A 36 -22.51 -1.00 -2.78
CA SER A 36 -21.94 -0.58 -4.07
C SER A 36 -20.95 0.58 -3.88
N PRO A 37 -19.80 0.32 -3.22
CA PRO A 37 -18.80 1.35 -2.97
C PRO A 37 -18.21 1.88 -4.28
N LEU A 38 -17.80 3.16 -4.28
CA LEU A 38 -16.96 3.72 -5.32
C LEU A 38 -15.49 3.39 -5.01
N VAL A 39 -14.90 2.55 -5.84
CA VAL A 39 -13.48 2.19 -5.78
C VAL A 39 -12.70 3.04 -6.77
N CYS A 40 -11.80 3.86 -6.24
CA CYS A 40 -10.84 4.64 -7.00
C CYS A 40 -9.51 3.90 -7.08
N PHE A 41 -9.06 3.57 -8.28
CA PHE A 41 -7.72 3.02 -8.48
C PHE A 41 -6.73 4.11 -8.88
N ALA A 42 -5.58 4.16 -8.21
CA ALA A 42 -4.50 5.10 -8.47
C ALA A 42 -3.26 4.36 -9.04
N PRO A 43 -3.11 4.28 -10.37
CA PRO A 43 -1.99 3.64 -11.07
C PRO A 43 -0.77 4.56 -11.24
N THR A 44 -0.69 5.69 -10.53
CA THR A 44 0.34 6.71 -10.77
C THR A 44 1.77 6.16 -10.68
N ALA A 45 2.02 5.22 -9.78
CA ALA A 45 3.34 4.60 -9.59
C ALA A 45 3.83 3.84 -10.84
N SER A 46 2.91 3.33 -11.66
CA SER A 46 3.19 2.62 -12.91
C SER A 46 2.98 3.51 -14.14
N ALA A 47 3.05 4.84 -13.99
CA ALA A 47 2.83 5.79 -15.07
C ALA A 47 1.46 5.65 -15.78
N ASP A 48 0.40 5.41 -14.99
CA ASP A 48 -0.96 5.15 -15.49
C ASP A 48 -1.03 4.01 -16.53
N ASP A 49 -0.23 2.96 -16.32
CA ASP A 49 -0.17 1.78 -17.21
C ASP A 49 -1.58 1.27 -17.62
N PRO A 50 -1.92 1.31 -18.93
CA PRO A 50 -3.24 0.92 -19.41
C PRO A 50 -3.57 -0.56 -19.18
N GLN A 51 -2.58 -1.45 -19.19
CA GLN A 51 -2.79 -2.88 -18.91
C GLN A 51 -3.11 -3.09 -17.43
N TYR A 52 -2.46 -2.35 -16.54
CA TYR A 52 -2.73 -2.41 -15.12
C TYR A 52 -4.13 -1.85 -14.79
N ILE A 53 -4.50 -0.73 -15.42
CA ILE A 53 -5.87 -0.19 -15.34
C ILE A 53 -6.89 -1.21 -15.84
N ASN A 54 -6.63 -1.85 -16.99
CA ASN A 54 -7.54 -2.85 -17.52
C ASN A 54 -7.69 -4.07 -16.59
N LYS A 55 -6.60 -4.54 -15.96
CA LYS A 55 -6.67 -5.59 -14.93
C LYS A 55 -7.55 -5.17 -13.76
N PHE A 56 -7.43 -3.93 -13.28
CA PHE A 56 -8.27 -3.40 -12.21
C PHE A 56 -9.74 -3.41 -12.61
N LEU A 57 -10.07 -2.89 -13.79
CA LEU A 57 -11.46 -2.82 -14.28
C LEU A 57 -12.07 -4.21 -14.46
N LEU A 58 -11.31 -5.19 -14.96
CA LEU A 58 -11.76 -6.57 -15.08
C LEU A 58 -12.02 -7.21 -13.71
N ALA A 59 -11.11 -7.05 -12.76
CA ALA A 59 -11.24 -7.64 -11.44
C ALA A 59 -12.41 -7.03 -10.65
N TYR A 60 -12.37 -5.71 -10.45
CA TYR A 60 -13.32 -5.00 -9.61
C TYR A 60 -14.71 -4.89 -10.26
N GLY A 61 -14.80 -4.91 -11.60
CA GLY A 61 -16.08 -4.99 -12.31
C GLY A 61 -16.92 -6.22 -11.93
N THR A 62 -16.30 -7.30 -11.44
CA THR A 62 -16.99 -8.52 -11.00
C THR A 62 -17.45 -8.48 -9.54
N LEU A 63 -17.06 -7.45 -8.78
CA LEU A 63 -17.35 -7.34 -7.33
C LEU A 63 -18.59 -6.50 -7.00
N GLY A 64 -19.36 -6.07 -8.00
CA GLY A 64 -20.57 -5.25 -7.78
C GLY A 64 -20.29 -3.80 -7.34
N VAL A 65 -19.07 -3.31 -7.55
CA VAL A 65 -18.65 -1.97 -7.17
C VAL A 65 -18.79 -0.97 -8.32
N ARG A 66 -18.74 0.32 -7.99
CA ARG A 66 -18.53 1.39 -8.99
C ARG A 66 -17.03 1.64 -9.09
N THR A 67 -16.50 1.82 -10.29
CA THR A 67 -15.05 2.05 -10.48
C THR A 67 -14.77 3.45 -11.00
N MET A 68 -13.61 3.98 -10.61
CA MET A 68 -12.99 5.16 -11.22
C MET A 68 -11.46 5.02 -11.17
N VAL A 69 -10.77 5.81 -11.99
CA VAL A 69 -9.30 5.79 -12.06
C VAL A 69 -8.78 7.20 -11.82
N LEU A 70 -7.80 7.33 -10.93
CA LEU A 70 -7.03 8.55 -10.71
C LEU A 70 -5.87 8.59 -11.71
N THR A 71 -6.09 9.20 -12.88
CA THR A 71 -5.04 9.43 -13.87
C THR A 71 -4.40 10.80 -13.66
N LEU A 72 -3.06 10.85 -13.76
CA LEU A 72 -2.25 12.06 -13.64
C LEU A 72 -1.34 12.29 -14.86
N TRP A 73 -1.14 11.28 -15.70
CA TRP A 73 -0.24 11.34 -16.85
C TRP A 73 -0.93 11.80 -18.15
N GLU A 74 -2.26 11.74 -18.18
CA GLU A 74 -3.09 12.19 -19.30
C GLU A 74 -3.81 13.52 -18.97
N GLY A 75 -4.45 14.11 -20.00
CA GLY A 75 -5.30 15.28 -19.82
C GLY A 75 -6.48 14.99 -18.89
N GLY A 76 -6.83 15.93 -18.00
CA GLY A 76 -7.98 15.80 -17.09
C GLY A 76 -7.66 15.47 -15.63
N SER A 77 -6.38 15.49 -15.24
CA SER A 77 -5.91 15.19 -13.88
C SER A 77 -6.62 15.99 -12.77
N ALA A 78 -6.93 17.27 -12.99
CA ALA A 78 -7.67 18.07 -12.00
C ALA A 78 -9.06 17.48 -11.67
N GLY A 79 -9.74 16.92 -12.68
CA GLY A 79 -11.05 16.31 -12.51
C GLY A 79 -10.98 14.97 -11.77
N SER A 80 -9.96 14.15 -12.05
CA SER A 80 -9.76 12.87 -11.35
C SER A 80 -9.38 13.09 -9.88
N VAL A 81 -8.52 14.07 -9.59
CA VAL A 81 -8.14 14.45 -8.20
C VAL A 81 -9.33 14.93 -7.39
N ALA A 82 -10.19 15.79 -7.96
CA ALA A 82 -11.37 16.30 -7.27
C ALA A 82 -12.33 15.18 -6.81
N ARG A 83 -12.37 14.07 -7.55
CA ARG A 83 -13.26 12.94 -7.27
C ARG A 83 -12.74 11.98 -6.19
N ILE A 84 -11.53 12.19 -5.65
CA ILE A 84 -11.04 11.43 -4.49
C ILE A 84 -11.99 11.57 -3.30
N ALA A 85 -12.66 12.73 -3.17
CA ALA A 85 -13.65 12.98 -2.14
C ALA A 85 -14.85 12.01 -2.17
N ASP A 86 -15.17 11.47 -3.36
CA ASP A 86 -16.30 10.55 -3.56
C ASP A 86 -15.92 9.09 -3.28
N ALA A 87 -14.64 8.78 -3.16
CA ALA A 87 -14.16 7.40 -3.05
C ALA A 87 -14.51 6.80 -1.68
N ASP A 88 -15.02 5.57 -1.71
CA ASP A 88 -15.23 4.73 -0.53
C ASP A 88 -14.00 3.86 -0.25
N LEU A 89 -13.31 3.46 -1.32
CA LEU A 89 -12.04 2.74 -1.32
C LEU A 89 -11.09 3.41 -2.31
N LEU A 90 -9.92 3.86 -1.85
CA LEU A 90 -8.81 4.28 -2.71
C LEU A 90 -7.74 3.17 -2.71
N LEU A 91 -7.53 2.53 -3.85
CA LEU A 91 -6.55 1.48 -4.04
C LEU A 91 -5.37 1.98 -4.88
N VAL A 92 -4.16 1.94 -4.33
CA VAL A 92 -2.94 2.45 -4.99
C VAL A 92 -2.11 1.28 -5.50
N GLY A 93 -1.77 1.35 -6.79
CA GLY A 93 -0.97 0.33 -7.46
C GLY A 93 0.53 0.39 -7.11
N GLY A 94 1.24 -0.67 -7.52
CA GLY A 94 2.69 -0.77 -7.45
C GLY A 94 3.40 -0.03 -8.58
N GLY A 95 4.72 0.12 -8.46
CA GLY A 95 5.59 0.83 -9.42
C GLY A 95 6.67 1.64 -8.69
N HIS A 96 6.98 2.84 -9.15
CA HIS A 96 7.99 3.70 -8.55
C HIS A 96 7.39 4.59 -7.45
N THR A 97 7.66 4.25 -6.18
CA THR A 97 7.16 4.99 -5.00
C THR A 97 7.58 6.46 -5.00
N VAL A 98 8.79 6.77 -5.45
CA VAL A 98 9.28 8.16 -5.49
C VAL A 98 8.53 8.99 -6.53
N ASN A 99 8.30 8.43 -7.72
CA ASN A 99 7.58 9.11 -8.80
C ASN A 99 6.10 9.31 -8.44
N LEU A 100 5.49 8.28 -7.84
CA LEU A 100 4.15 8.34 -7.26
C LEU A 100 4.00 9.57 -6.36
N MET A 101 4.88 9.69 -5.35
CA MET A 101 4.79 10.76 -4.37
C MET A 101 5.11 12.15 -4.95
N ALA A 102 6.09 12.24 -5.86
CA ALA A 102 6.42 13.50 -6.53
C ALA A 102 5.23 14.04 -7.35
N LEU A 103 4.56 13.18 -8.12
CA LEU A 103 3.37 13.56 -8.88
C LEU A 103 2.20 13.89 -7.97
N TRP A 104 2.00 13.11 -6.91
CA TRP A 104 0.93 13.38 -5.96
C TRP A 104 1.06 14.76 -5.31
N GLN A 105 2.26 15.14 -4.90
CA GLN A 105 2.53 16.48 -4.36
C GLN A 105 2.30 17.57 -5.42
N ALA A 106 2.78 17.38 -6.65
CA ALA A 106 2.63 18.36 -7.72
C ALA A 106 1.16 18.60 -8.11
N HIS A 107 0.31 17.57 -8.01
CA HIS A 107 -1.10 17.63 -8.39
C HIS A 107 -2.06 17.81 -7.21
N GLY A 108 -1.56 17.93 -5.96
CA GLY A 108 -2.38 18.09 -4.75
C GLY A 108 -3.16 16.85 -4.34
N VAL A 109 -2.74 15.67 -4.80
CA VAL A 109 -3.37 14.39 -4.45
C VAL A 109 -3.14 14.05 -2.99
N ASP A 110 -1.95 14.35 -2.47
CA ASP A 110 -1.61 14.18 -1.06
C ASP A 110 -2.56 14.95 -0.14
N ALA A 111 -2.85 16.20 -0.46
CA ALA A 111 -3.80 17.03 0.27
C ALA A 111 -5.23 16.48 0.17
N ALA A 112 -5.66 16.04 -1.03
CA ALA A 112 -6.97 15.44 -1.25
C ALA A 112 -7.16 14.14 -0.46
N ILE A 113 -6.15 13.27 -0.42
CA ILE A 113 -6.16 12.03 0.36
C ILE A 113 -6.22 12.33 1.86
N ARG A 114 -5.43 13.28 2.37
CA ARG A 114 -5.49 13.67 3.79
C ARG A 114 -6.88 14.19 4.16
N ALA A 115 -7.46 15.08 3.34
CA ALA A 115 -8.81 15.57 3.57
C ALA A 115 -9.84 14.44 3.56
N ARG A 116 -9.71 13.47 2.65
CA ARG A 116 -10.60 12.30 2.58
C ARG A 116 -10.43 11.37 3.78
N HIS A 117 -9.20 11.15 4.22
CA HIS A 117 -8.86 10.37 5.42
C HIS A 117 -9.45 11.01 6.69
N ASP A 118 -9.27 12.32 6.85
CA ASP A 118 -9.74 13.07 8.02
C ASP A 118 -11.27 13.14 8.11
N ALA A 119 -11.98 13.04 6.98
CA ALA A 119 -13.43 12.89 6.96
C ALA A 119 -13.90 11.53 7.53
N GLY A 120 -13.02 10.52 7.59
CA GLY A 120 -13.33 9.15 8.01
C GLY A 120 -14.25 8.41 7.03
N ASP A 121 -14.67 7.19 7.39
CA ASP A 121 -15.52 6.33 6.55
C ASP A 121 -14.92 6.08 5.16
N VAL A 122 -13.64 5.71 5.14
CA VAL A 122 -12.87 5.41 3.92
C VAL A 122 -11.92 4.26 4.15
N VAL A 123 -11.69 3.47 3.11
CA VAL A 123 -10.61 2.50 3.04
C VAL A 123 -9.52 3.04 2.12
N LEU A 124 -8.31 3.21 2.64
CA LEU A 124 -7.11 3.50 1.85
C LEU A 124 -6.29 2.23 1.78
N ALA A 125 -5.99 1.74 0.59
CA ALA A 125 -5.29 0.49 0.39
C ALA A 125 -4.20 0.64 -0.66
N GLY A 126 -3.14 -0.14 -0.54
CA GLY A 126 -2.14 -0.16 -1.60
C GLY A 126 -1.21 -1.36 -1.53
N VAL A 127 -0.73 -1.75 -2.70
CA VAL A 127 0.24 -2.83 -2.90
C VAL A 127 1.60 -2.25 -3.26
N SER A 128 2.68 -2.84 -2.76
CA SER A 128 4.04 -2.44 -3.14
C SER A 128 4.30 -0.94 -2.88
N ALA A 129 4.57 -0.14 -3.92
CA ALA A 129 4.67 1.31 -3.83
C ALA A 129 3.45 1.98 -3.19
N GLY A 130 2.25 1.50 -3.51
CA GLY A 130 1.00 1.98 -2.91
C GLY A 130 0.86 1.62 -1.44
N GLY A 131 1.40 0.49 -0.99
CA GLY A 131 1.45 0.16 0.44
C GLY A 131 2.49 1.02 1.18
N SER A 132 3.62 1.25 0.52
CA SER A 132 4.73 2.05 1.03
C SER A 132 4.38 3.53 1.22
N CYS A 133 3.55 4.10 0.33
CA CYS A 133 3.22 5.52 0.35
C CYS A 133 2.45 5.97 1.60
N TRP A 134 1.80 5.05 2.32
CA TRP A 134 1.08 5.38 3.55
C TRP A 134 2.00 5.69 4.73
N TYR A 135 3.21 5.15 4.73
CA TYR A 135 4.17 5.31 5.81
C TYR A 135 5.00 6.60 5.66
N GLY A 136 5.77 6.95 6.70
CA GLY A 136 6.72 8.06 6.62
C GLY A 136 7.99 7.73 5.82
N GLY A 137 8.35 6.44 5.74
CA GLY A 137 9.47 5.98 4.93
C GLY A 137 9.32 4.52 4.50
N CYS A 138 10.14 4.10 3.55
CA CYS A 138 10.16 2.74 3.04
C CYS A 138 11.52 2.37 2.47
N ILE A 139 11.73 1.09 2.19
CA ILE A 139 12.74 0.68 1.21
C ILE A 139 12.15 0.83 -0.19
N THR A 140 12.93 1.32 -1.14
CA THR A 140 12.49 1.44 -2.55
C THR A 140 13.66 1.22 -3.50
N ASP A 141 13.34 0.73 -4.69
CA ASP A 141 14.18 0.54 -5.86
C ASP A 141 13.95 1.64 -6.93
N SER A 142 13.21 2.71 -6.61
CA SER A 142 12.90 3.79 -7.55
C SER A 142 14.13 4.48 -8.15
N PHE A 143 15.31 4.26 -7.57
CA PHE A 143 16.59 4.82 -8.02
C PHE A 143 17.48 3.80 -8.76
N GLY A 144 17.00 2.56 -8.94
CA GLY A 144 17.72 1.45 -9.57
C GLY A 144 18.32 0.43 -8.58
N ASP A 145 18.45 0.80 -7.31
CA ASP A 145 18.98 -0.02 -6.20
C ASP A 145 18.06 0.09 -4.97
N PHE A 146 18.08 -0.92 -4.09
CA PHE A 146 17.33 -0.87 -2.83
C PHE A 146 17.97 0.11 -1.84
N ARG A 147 17.22 1.16 -1.50
CA ARG A 147 17.67 2.13 -0.50
C ARG A 147 16.52 2.66 0.36
N ALA A 148 16.90 3.13 1.55
CA ALA A 148 16.00 3.83 2.44
C ALA A 148 15.54 5.16 1.82
N TRP A 149 14.25 5.45 1.94
CA TRP A 149 13.69 6.72 1.49
C TRP A 149 12.56 7.19 2.41
N ARG A 150 12.58 8.48 2.77
CA ARG A 150 11.66 9.11 3.73
C ARG A 150 10.80 10.18 3.06
N GLY A 151 9.91 9.77 2.18
CA GLY A 151 9.05 10.71 1.43
C GLY A 151 7.60 10.24 1.24
N GLY A 152 7.14 9.28 2.03
CA GLY A 152 5.74 8.87 2.01
C GLY A 152 4.83 9.88 2.70
N LEU A 153 3.51 9.64 2.65
CA LEU A 153 2.49 10.50 3.26
C LEU A 153 2.57 10.54 4.77
N GLY A 154 3.08 9.49 5.43
CA GLY A 154 3.11 9.43 6.89
C GLY A 154 1.72 9.47 7.54
N LEU A 155 0.71 8.89 6.89
CA LEU A 155 -0.59 8.61 7.53
C LEU A 155 -0.44 7.50 8.57
N VAL A 156 0.51 6.60 8.35
CA VAL A 156 0.92 5.54 9.29
C VAL A 156 2.34 5.85 9.78
N PRO A 157 2.61 5.77 11.09
CA PRO A 157 3.95 5.98 11.63
C PRO A 157 4.90 4.83 11.26
N GLY A 158 6.20 5.11 11.24
CA GLY A 158 7.23 4.11 10.99
C GLY A 158 7.56 3.96 9.52
N SER A 159 7.99 2.76 9.14
CA SER A 159 8.41 2.44 7.78
C SER A 159 7.81 1.14 7.25
N PHE A 160 7.92 0.93 5.93
CA PHE A 160 7.41 -0.27 5.28
C PHE A 160 8.39 -0.89 4.30
N CYS A 161 8.40 -2.22 4.24
CA CYS A 161 9.07 -2.99 3.20
C CYS A 161 8.06 -3.89 2.50
N PRO A 162 7.68 -3.59 1.25
CA PRO A 162 6.91 -4.53 0.44
C PRO A 162 7.79 -5.70 -0.01
N HIS A 163 7.18 -6.73 -0.62
CA HIS A 163 7.88 -7.88 -1.19
C HIS A 163 8.94 -8.48 -0.25
N PHE A 164 8.61 -8.65 1.03
CA PHE A 164 9.59 -9.07 2.04
C PHE A 164 10.13 -10.49 1.81
N ASP A 165 9.38 -11.33 1.10
CA ASP A 165 9.77 -12.65 0.59
C ASP A 165 10.22 -12.63 -0.89
N GLY A 166 10.35 -11.45 -1.49
CA GLY A 166 10.68 -11.25 -2.89
C GLY A 166 12.18 -11.33 -3.16
N GLU A 167 12.77 -10.19 -3.55
CA GLU A 167 14.17 -10.12 -3.93
C GLU A 167 15.09 -10.33 -2.72
N ALA A 168 16.10 -11.18 -2.88
CA ALA A 168 17.01 -11.57 -1.79
C ALA A 168 17.71 -10.39 -1.10
N GLU A 169 17.87 -9.27 -1.81
CA GLU A 169 18.54 -8.06 -1.31
C GLU A 169 17.60 -7.10 -0.57
N ARG A 170 16.28 -7.19 -0.80
CA ARG A 170 15.31 -6.20 -0.30
C ARG A 170 15.14 -6.26 1.22
N ALA A 171 14.89 -7.45 1.76
CA ALA A 171 14.71 -7.62 3.21
C ALA A 171 15.99 -7.25 4.00
N PRO A 172 17.20 -7.69 3.60
CA PRO A 172 18.45 -7.22 4.21
C PRO A 172 18.62 -5.69 4.15
N ALA A 173 18.39 -5.07 2.99
CA ALA A 173 18.50 -3.61 2.85
C ALA A 173 17.55 -2.87 3.80
N TYR A 174 16.34 -3.39 4.01
CA TYR A 174 15.40 -2.83 4.97
C TYR A 174 15.87 -3.00 6.42
N THR A 175 16.33 -4.20 6.80
CA THR A 175 16.83 -4.43 8.18
C THR A 175 18.06 -3.58 8.47
N ASP A 176 18.96 -3.42 7.51
CA ASP A 176 20.16 -2.58 7.65
C ASP A 176 19.78 -1.09 7.80
N ALA A 177 18.81 -0.62 7.02
CA ALA A 177 18.30 0.75 7.13
C ALA A 177 17.64 1.04 8.48
N VAL A 178 16.96 0.06 9.08
CA VAL A 178 16.39 0.19 10.43
C VAL A 178 17.48 0.12 11.50
N ALA A 179 18.46 -0.80 11.37
CA ALA A 179 19.60 -0.91 12.28
C ALA A 179 20.45 0.38 12.30
N GLY A 180 20.71 0.96 11.12
CA GLY A 180 21.51 2.17 10.94
C GLY A 180 20.78 3.46 11.32
N GLY A 181 19.47 3.42 11.54
CA GLY A 181 18.64 4.58 11.88
C GLY A 181 18.18 5.42 10.68
N ASP A 182 18.50 5.01 9.45
CA ASP A 182 18.01 5.68 8.24
C ASP A 182 16.48 5.60 8.12
N LEU A 183 15.89 4.49 8.57
CA LEU A 183 14.46 4.30 8.72
C LEU A 183 14.09 4.04 10.18
N PRO A 184 12.92 4.53 10.66
CA PRO A 184 12.36 4.04 11.91
C PRO A 184 11.93 2.58 11.76
N GLY A 185 11.73 1.89 12.87
CA GLY A 185 11.08 0.57 12.87
C GLY A 185 9.70 0.59 12.20
N GLY A 186 9.25 -0.57 11.76
CA GLY A 186 8.06 -0.68 10.92
C GLY A 186 7.69 -2.13 10.59
N TYR A 187 7.14 -2.35 9.39
CA TYR A 187 6.66 -3.65 8.96
C TYR A 187 7.21 -4.06 7.59
N GLY A 188 7.68 -5.30 7.50
CA GLY A 188 7.91 -6.00 6.24
C GLY A 188 6.73 -6.92 5.93
N ALA A 189 6.20 -6.89 4.71
CA ALA A 189 5.10 -7.76 4.29
C ALA A 189 5.47 -8.55 3.04
N ASP A 190 5.22 -9.86 3.10
CA ASP A 190 5.34 -10.76 1.95
C ASP A 190 4.33 -10.43 0.86
N ASP A 191 4.55 -10.95 -0.35
CA ASP A 191 3.52 -10.94 -1.39
C ASP A 191 2.27 -11.71 -0.96
N GLY A 192 1.12 -11.04 -1.10
CA GLY A 192 -0.15 -11.56 -0.62
C GLY A 192 -0.34 -11.42 0.90
N ALA A 193 0.52 -10.68 1.60
CA ALA A 193 0.32 -10.30 3.00
C ALA A 193 0.16 -8.79 3.16
N GLY A 194 -0.46 -8.36 4.25
CA GLY A 194 -0.61 -6.94 4.56
C GLY A 194 -0.93 -6.63 6.01
N VAL A 195 -0.80 -5.34 6.35
CA VAL A 195 -1.14 -4.77 7.65
C VAL A 195 -2.40 -3.94 7.51
N HIS A 196 -3.40 -4.23 8.34
CA HIS A 196 -4.64 -3.46 8.42
C HIS A 196 -4.64 -2.58 9.67
N TYR A 197 -4.80 -1.28 9.44
CA TYR A 197 -4.92 -0.25 10.45
C TYR A 197 -6.35 0.24 10.55
N VAL A 198 -6.77 0.52 11.78
CA VAL A 198 -8.01 1.23 12.09
C VAL A 198 -7.63 2.45 12.91
N ASP A 199 -7.96 3.64 12.40
CA ASP A 199 -7.66 4.93 13.06
C ASP A 199 -6.18 5.06 13.49
N GLY A 200 -5.28 4.61 12.61
CA GLY A 200 -3.82 4.65 12.81
C GLY A 200 -3.24 3.52 13.66
N VAL A 201 -4.07 2.62 14.20
CA VAL A 201 -3.61 1.50 15.04
C VAL A 201 -3.59 0.19 14.25
N PRO A 202 -2.46 -0.54 14.17
CA PRO A 202 -2.40 -1.85 13.52
C PRO A 202 -3.31 -2.82 14.29
N THR A 203 -4.34 -3.32 13.61
CA THR A 203 -5.42 -4.11 14.23
C THR A 203 -5.43 -5.55 13.73
N ASN A 204 -5.03 -5.79 12.47
CA ASN A 204 -4.98 -7.13 11.91
C ASN A 204 -3.79 -7.29 10.94
N PHE A 205 -3.28 -8.50 10.82
CA PHE A 205 -2.27 -8.88 9.83
C PHE A 205 -2.89 -9.94 8.94
N ILE A 206 -3.05 -9.63 7.65
CA ILE A 206 -3.86 -10.42 6.72
C ILE A 206 -2.99 -11.13 5.69
N ALA A 207 -3.47 -12.27 5.19
CA ALA A 207 -2.81 -13.05 4.15
C ALA A 207 -3.81 -13.67 3.17
N GLU A 208 -3.50 -13.65 1.87
CA GLU A 208 -4.27 -14.33 0.81
C GLU A 208 -4.23 -15.85 0.94
N ALA A 209 -3.15 -16.39 1.51
CA ALA A 209 -2.92 -17.81 1.63
C ALA A 209 -2.03 -18.14 2.83
N THR A 210 -2.14 -19.37 3.31
CA THR A 210 -1.26 -19.90 4.36
C THR A 210 0.21 -19.77 3.97
N GLY A 211 1.03 -19.29 4.90
CA GLY A 211 2.48 -19.18 4.73
C GLY A 211 2.97 -17.77 4.42
N LYS A 212 2.10 -16.86 3.96
CA LYS A 212 2.42 -15.44 3.77
C LYS A 212 2.39 -14.71 5.10
N ARG A 213 3.39 -13.85 5.36
CA ARG A 213 3.63 -13.27 6.68
C ARG A 213 3.85 -11.76 6.62
N VAL A 214 3.57 -11.14 7.76
CA VAL A 214 4.06 -9.81 8.10
C VAL A 214 5.07 -9.97 9.23
N TYR A 215 6.15 -9.20 9.15
CA TYR A 215 7.18 -9.11 10.18
C TYR A 215 7.23 -7.68 10.71
N ARG A 216 7.25 -7.54 12.03
CA ARG A 216 7.57 -6.27 12.68
C ARG A 216 9.08 -6.17 12.82
N VAL A 217 9.68 -5.10 12.30
CA VAL A 217 11.12 -4.87 12.32
C VAL A 217 11.39 -3.66 13.19
N LEU A 218 12.16 -3.84 14.26
CA LEU A 218 12.47 -2.80 15.25
C LEU A 218 13.98 -2.66 15.44
N PRO A 219 14.50 -1.44 15.69
CA PRO A 219 15.87 -1.28 16.12
C PRO A 219 16.09 -2.01 17.46
N SER A 220 17.26 -2.61 17.63
CA SER A 220 17.62 -3.34 18.84
C SER A 220 18.98 -2.89 19.38
N ASP A 221 18.98 -2.40 20.62
CA ASP A 221 20.21 -2.09 21.36
C ASP A 221 20.86 -3.35 21.99
N LEU A 222 20.16 -4.49 21.94
CA LEU A 222 20.72 -5.78 22.33
C LEU A 222 21.73 -6.26 21.28
N PRO A 223 22.79 -6.99 21.68
CA PRO A 223 23.75 -7.60 20.76
C PRO A 223 23.10 -8.73 19.95
N THR A 224 22.26 -8.35 19.00
CA THR A 224 21.77 -9.18 17.90
C THR A 224 22.80 -9.08 16.78
N ALA A 225 22.95 -10.13 15.97
CA ALA A 225 23.89 -10.12 14.85
C ALA A 225 23.53 -9.07 13.77
N SER A 226 22.29 -8.58 13.74
CA SER A 226 21.72 -7.72 12.70
C SER A 226 21.35 -6.30 13.17
N GLY A 227 21.48 -5.97 14.46
CA GLY A 227 21.08 -4.66 15.00
C GLY A 227 19.56 -4.40 15.01
N VAL A 228 18.74 -5.41 14.70
CA VAL A 228 17.28 -5.33 14.68
C VAL A 228 16.64 -6.57 15.30
N LEU A 229 15.43 -6.37 15.82
CA LEU A 229 14.50 -7.42 16.20
C LEU A 229 13.48 -7.60 15.06
N VAL A 230 13.29 -8.85 14.61
CA VAL A 230 12.34 -9.21 13.54
C VAL A 230 11.33 -10.21 14.10
N GLU A 231 10.08 -9.78 14.25
CA GLU A 231 9.02 -10.56 14.88
C GLU A 231 7.92 -10.91 13.88
N PRO A 232 7.69 -12.20 13.54
CA PRO A 232 6.55 -12.58 12.73
C PRO A 232 5.24 -12.26 13.47
N GLN A 233 4.29 -11.70 12.75
CA GLN A 233 2.98 -11.35 13.29
C GLN A 233 2.01 -12.52 13.17
N GLN A 234 0.99 -12.54 14.03
CA GLN A 234 -0.07 -13.54 13.96
C GLN A 234 -1.01 -13.20 12.79
N MET A 235 -1.05 -14.10 11.80
CA MET A 235 -1.77 -13.87 10.54
C MET A 235 -3.23 -14.35 10.60
N THR A 236 -4.12 -13.57 9.97
CA THR A 236 -5.48 -13.95 9.57
C THR A 236 -5.46 -14.31 8.09
N VAL A 237 -5.76 -15.57 7.76
CA VAL A 237 -5.93 -15.98 6.36
C VAL A 237 -7.33 -15.61 5.91
N LEU A 238 -7.43 -14.93 4.76
CA LEU A 238 -8.67 -14.45 4.15
C LEU A 238 -9.35 -15.49 3.27
#